data_AF-A0A257UTY4-F1
#
_entry.id   AF-A0A257UTY4-F1
#
_cell.length_a   1.000
_cell.length_b   1.000
_cell.length_c   1.000
_cell.angle_alpha   90.00
_cell.angle_beta   90.00
_cell.angle_gamma   90.00
#
_symmetry.space_group_name_H-M   'P 1'
#
loop_
_entity.id
_entity.type
_entity.pdbx_description
1 polymer ?
#
loop_
_entity_poly.entity_id
_entity_poly.type
_entity_poly.pdbx_seq_one_letter_code
_entity_poly.pdbx_strand_id
1 'polypeptide(L)'
;MPDLDITAVSDWIAGFRPPDASSEEGDLRVLDAPADPDLLRLEADHDCETAVRAFGIELDRALDCDPQRLSTALREDGTRPLLAGTIARLSLARQARVIDWIVQSGLPNGAGLVRSLARPGDDGTGDAIRDGMAALYRQRLLARIFSKARLASLLDACRISQEEFQ
;
A
#
# COMPACT_ATOMS: atom_id res chain seq x y z
N MET A 1 12.64 8.12 -1.24
CA MET A 1 11.73 7.53 -0.27
C MET A 1 10.61 8.52 -0.25
N PRO A 2 9.43 8.08 -0.70
CA PRO A 2 8.30 8.96 -0.64
C PRO A 2 8.02 9.36 0.80
N ASP A 3 7.48 10.55 0.97
CA ASP A 3 6.97 10.98 2.27
C ASP A 3 5.95 9.95 2.78
N LEU A 4 6.17 9.52 4.02
CA LEU A 4 5.32 8.57 4.73
C LEU A 4 4.37 9.28 5.71
N ASP A 5 4.36 10.61 5.75
CA ASP A 5 3.31 11.35 6.45
C ASP A 5 1.92 10.85 6.00
N ILE A 6 0.99 10.73 6.95
CA ILE A 6 -0.39 10.31 6.71
C ILE A 6 -0.98 11.15 5.57
N THR A 7 -0.77 12.47 5.60
CA THR A 7 -1.32 13.37 4.57
C THR A 7 -0.76 13.06 3.18
N ALA A 8 0.57 12.91 3.06
CA ALA A 8 1.24 12.60 1.80
C ALA A 8 0.88 11.21 1.25
N VAL A 9 0.67 10.23 2.14
CA VAL A 9 0.25 8.88 1.77
C VAL A 9 -1.21 8.88 1.29
N SER A 10 -2.11 9.59 1.97
CA SER A 10 -3.50 9.74 1.53
C SER A 10 -3.59 10.44 0.16
N ASP A 11 -2.81 11.50 -0.06
CA ASP A 11 -2.72 12.18 -1.37
C ASP A 11 -2.18 11.26 -2.47
N TRP A 12 -1.15 10.47 -2.15
CA TRP A 12 -0.62 9.47 -3.08
C TRP A 12 -1.67 8.41 -3.45
N ILE A 13 -2.43 7.90 -2.47
CA ILE A 13 -3.53 6.96 -2.72
C ILE A 13 -4.62 7.59 -3.60
N ALA A 14 -4.97 8.85 -3.33
CA ALA A 14 -5.95 9.60 -4.11
C ALA A 14 -5.51 9.75 -5.59
N GLY A 15 -4.21 9.85 -5.85
CA GLY A 15 -3.64 9.86 -7.20
C GLY A 15 -3.91 8.60 -8.03
N PHE A 16 -4.25 7.47 -7.42
CA PHE A 16 -4.65 6.24 -8.13
C PHE A 16 -6.16 6.07 -8.28
N ARG A 17 -6.96 7.07 -7.92
CA ARG A 17 -8.41 7.07 -8.12
C ARG A 17 -8.69 7.14 -9.64
N PRO A 18 -9.55 6.25 -10.19
CA PRO A 18 -9.96 6.35 -11.58
C PRO A 18 -10.60 7.72 -11.87
N PRO A 19 -10.34 8.36 -13.03
CA PRO A 19 -10.87 9.69 -13.36
C PRO A 19 -12.40 9.75 -13.41
N ASP A 20 -13.05 8.60 -13.53
CA ASP A 20 -14.48 8.34 -13.56
C ASP A 20 -15.10 8.06 -12.17
N ALA A 21 -14.29 8.02 -11.11
CA ALA A 21 -14.78 8.03 -9.74
C ALA A 21 -15.11 9.48 -9.33
N SER A 22 -16.34 9.91 -9.61
CA SER A 22 -16.89 11.18 -9.13
C SER A 22 -16.63 11.35 -7.63
N SER A 23 -16.08 12.51 -7.25
CA SER A 23 -15.64 12.85 -5.89
C SER A 23 -16.71 12.71 -4.79
N GLU A 24 -17.98 12.49 -5.14
CA GLU A 24 -19.08 12.30 -4.19
C GLU A 24 -19.39 10.82 -3.86
N GLU A 25 -18.84 9.84 -4.59
CA GLU A 25 -19.41 8.48 -4.55
C GLU A 25 -18.37 7.37 -4.42
N GLY A 26 -18.34 6.75 -3.24
CA GLY A 26 -17.56 5.55 -2.96
C GLY A 26 -16.25 5.88 -2.28
N ASP A 27 -16.35 6.18 -0.99
CA ASP A 27 -15.25 6.55 -0.13
C ASP A 27 -14.14 5.47 -0.16
N LEU A 28 -13.05 5.78 -0.88
CA LEU A 28 -11.76 5.14 -0.65
C LEU A 28 -11.23 5.46 0.76
N ARG A 29 -11.98 6.19 1.60
CA ARG A 29 -11.80 6.19 3.06
C ARG A 29 -11.84 4.80 3.67
N VAL A 30 -12.29 3.76 2.98
CA VAL A 30 -12.13 2.37 3.44
C VAL A 30 -10.66 1.89 3.38
N LEU A 31 -9.79 2.55 2.60
CA LEU A 31 -8.34 2.36 2.66
C LEU A 31 -7.68 3.15 3.81
N ASP A 32 -8.28 4.29 4.19
CA ASP A 32 -7.87 5.11 5.34
C ASP A 32 -8.51 4.66 6.66
N ALA A 33 -9.53 3.80 6.62
CA ALA A 33 -10.11 3.21 7.82
C ALA A 33 -9.12 2.17 8.32
N PRO A 34 -8.36 2.47 9.38
CA PRO A 34 -7.42 1.50 9.91
C PRO A 34 -8.22 0.27 10.31
N ALA A 35 -7.73 -0.92 9.97
CA ALA A 35 -8.30 -2.15 10.52
C ALA A 35 -8.28 -2.15 12.06
N ASP A 36 -7.47 -1.26 12.66
CA ASP A 36 -7.28 -1.09 14.09
C ASP A 36 -7.18 0.42 14.47
N PRO A 37 -8.19 1.01 15.14
CA PRO A 37 -8.15 2.41 15.57
C PRO A 37 -7.02 2.73 16.57
N ASP A 38 -6.47 1.74 17.27
CA ASP A 38 -5.33 1.95 18.16
C ASP A 38 -4.01 2.05 17.39
N LEU A 39 -3.90 1.38 16.24
CA LEU A 39 -2.77 1.56 15.32
C LEU A 39 -2.73 2.99 14.76
N LEU A 40 -3.89 3.55 14.44
CA LEU A 40 -3.98 4.93 13.93
C LEU A 40 -3.58 5.96 14.97
N ARG A 41 -3.94 5.72 16.24
CA ARG A 41 -3.50 6.55 17.36
C ARG A 41 -2.00 6.47 17.58
N LEU A 42 -1.42 5.27 17.47
CA LEU A 42 0.02 5.07 17.55
C LEU A 42 0.76 5.75 16.39
N GLU A 43 0.21 5.70 15.18
CA GLU A 43 0.80 6.35 14.00
C GLU A 43 0.68 7.88 14.01
N ALA A 44 -0.32 8.40 14.70
CA ALA A 44 -0.52 9.84 14.94
C ALA A 44 0.31 10.35 16.14
N ASP A 45 1.00 9.47 16.85
CA ASP A 45 1.94 9.85 17.89
C ASP A 45 3.17 10.55 17.28
N HIS A 46 3.55 11.68 17.86
CA HIS A 46 4.59 12.55 17.31
C HIS A 46 5.97 11.86 17.26
N ASP A 47 6.28 11.02 18.24
CA ASP A 47 7.56 10.31 18.26
C ASP A 47 7.59 9.21 17.21
N CYS A 48 6.45 8.52 17.00
CA CYS A 48 6.30 7.55 15.92
C CYS A 48 6.47 8.21 14.54
N GLU A 49 5.79 9.33 14.30
CA GLU A 49 5.88 10.06 13.04
C GLU A 49 7.32 10.54 12.76
N THR A 50 8.00 11.07 13.79
CA THR A 50 9.40 11.51 13.70
C THR A 50 10.32 10.34 13.37
N ALA A 51 10.13 9.18 14.02
CA ALA A 51 10.93 7.99 13.76
C ALA A 51 10.73 7.44 12.34
N VAL A 52 9.47 7.37 11.86
CA VAL A 52 9.16 6.92 10.50
C VAL A 52 9.76 7.85 9.45
N ARG A 53 9.69 9.17 9.68
CA ARG A 53 10.31 10.16 8.80
C ARG A 53 11.83 10.02 8.76
N ALA A 54 12.48 9.90 9.92
CA ALA A 54 13.92 9.70 10.00
C ALA A 54 14.36 8.42 9.30
N PHE A 55 13.60 7.33 9.48
CA PHE A 55 13.85 6.06 8.79
C PHE A 55 13.79 6.21 7.26
N GLY A 56 12.79 6.92 6.73
CA GLY A 56 12.68 7.20 5.30
C GLY A 56 13.86 8.02 4.75
N ILE A 57 14.30 9.04 5.50
CA ILE A 57 15.46 9.87 5.12
C ILE A 57 16.75 9.06 5.08
N GLU A 58 16.97 8.20 6.07
CA GLU A 58 18.18 7.36 6.11
C GLU A 58 18.18 6.30 5.02
N LEU A 59 17.02 5.74 4.66
CA LEU A 59 16.89 4.84 3.52
C LEU A 59 17.28 5.52 2.20
N ASP A 60 16.89 6.78 2.00
CA ASP A 60 17.29 7.55 0.83
C ASP A 60 18.76 7.86 0.78
N ARG A 61 19.31 8.32 1.90
CA ARG A 61 20.76 8.56 1.99
C ARG A 61 21.53 7.29 1.68
N ALA A 62 21.10 6.15 2.21
CA ALA A 62 21.75 4.88 1.95
C ALA A 62 21.60 4.43 0.49
N LEU A 63 20.44 4.68 -0.12
CA LEU A 63 20.18 4.39 -1.53
C LEU A 63 21.07 5.24 -2.44
N ASP A 64 21.18 6.55 -2.18
CA ASP A 64 22.01 7.46 -2.97
C ASP A 64 23.50 7.17 -2.81
N CYS A 65 23.92 6.68 -1.64
CA CYS A 65 25.31 6.31 -1.39
C CYS A 65 25.72 5.00 -2.11
N ASP A 66 24.99 3.91 -1.88
CA ASP A 66 25.30 2.58 -2.44
C ASP A 66 24.04 1.69 -2.46
N PRO A 67 23.30 1.67 -3.59
CA PRO A 67 22.09 0.84 -3.74
C PRO A 67 22.35 -0.65 -3.55
N GLN A 68 23.54 -1.13 -3.95
CA GLN A 68 23.89 -2.55 -3.91
C GLN A 68 24.13 -3.01 -2.48
N ARG A 69 24.86 -2.19 -1.71
CA ARG A 69 25.11 -2.44 -0.29
C ARG A 69 23.83 -2.33 0.52
N LEU A 70 22.99 -1.34 0.26
CA LEU A 70 21.68 -1.21 0.91
C LEU A 70 20.80 -2.44 0.62
N SER A 71 20.65 -2.81 -0.66
CA SER A 71 19.86 -4.00 -1.05
C SER A 71 20.35 -5.27 -0.37
N THR A 72 21.67 -5.42 -0.22
CA THR A 72 22.25 -6.59 0.46
C THR A 72 21.92 -6.55 1.94
N ALA A 73 22.16 -5.42 2.62
CA ALA A 73 21.90 -5.25 4.04
C ALA A 73 20.43 -5.48 4.42
N LEU A 74 19.48 -4.98 3.62
CA LEU A 74 18.03 -5.17 3.87
C LEU A 74 17.58 -6.64 3.74
N ARG A 75 18.38 -7.49 3.08
CA ARG A 75 18.09 -8.93 2.90
C ARG A 75 18.81 -9.82 3.89
N GLU A 76 19.70 -9.28 4.71
CA GLU A 76 20.42 -10.06 5.73
C GLU A 76 19.45 -10.60 6.79
N ASP A 77 19.72 -11.81 7.30
CA ASP A 77 18.82 -12.51 8.23
C ASP A 77 18.59 -11.76 9.54
N GLY A 78 19.49 -10.87 9.95
CA GLY A 78 19.30 -9.99 11.12
C GLY A 78 18.42 -8.77 10.84
N THR A 79 18.53 -8.19 9.65
CA THR A 79 17.87 -6.92 9.29
C THR A 79 16.50 -7.14 8.67
N ARG A 80 16.34 -8.18 7.84
CA ARG A 80 15.08 -8.48 7.15
C ARG A 80 13.89 -8.66 8.11
N PRO A 81 13.98 -9.43 9.22
CA PRO A 81 12.86 -9.58 10.15
C PRO A 81 12.53 -8.27 10.87
N LEU A 82 13.53 -7.45 11.21
CA LEU A 82 13.31 -6.13 11.80
C LEU A 82 12.55 -5.23 10.82
N LEU A 83 12.95 -5.21 9.55
CA LEU A 83 12.26 -4.46 8.51
C LEU A 83 10.82 -4.96 8.32
N ALA A 84 10.61 -6.28 8.25
CA ALA A 84 9.29 -6.88 8.12
C ALA A 84 8.40 -6.54 9.33
N GLY A 85 8.92 -6.64 10.55
CA GLY A 85 8.20 -6.28 11.77
C GLY A 85 7.86 -4.79 11.83
N THR A 86 8.77 -3.91 11.41
CA THR A 86 8.50 -2.47 11.31
C THR A 86 7.39 -2.20 10.30
N ILE A 87 7.47 -2.78 9.10
CA ILE A 87 6.45 -2.58 8.05
C ILE A 87 5.10 -3.13 8.50
N ALA A 88 5.05 -4.33 9.08
CA ALA A 88 3.81 -4.96 9.54
C ALA A 88 3.06 -4.13 10.60
N ARG A 89 3.77 -3.24 11.30
CA ARG A 89 3.23 -2.32 12.32
C ARG A 89 2.84 -0.95 11.77
N LEU A 90 2.96 -0.72 10.46
CA LEU A 90 2.43 0.47 9.81
C LEU A 90 0.98 0.22 9.37
N SER A 91 0.20 1.29 9.16
CA SER A 91 -1.08 1.19 8.47
C SER A 91 -0.90 0.63 7.05
N LEU A 92 -1.94 -0.02 6.53
CA LEU A 92 -1.92 -0.62 5.19
C LEU A 92 -1.52 0.37 4.09
N ALA A 93 -1.93 1.63 4.22
CA ALA A 93 -1.57 2.72 3.33
C ALA A 93 -0.05 2.95 3.29
N ARG A 94 0.58 3.09 4.47
CA ARG A 94 2.03 3.24 4.63
C ARG A 94 2.80 1.97 4.23
N GLN A 95 2.28 0.79 4.55
CA GLN A 95 2.84 -0.49 4.07
C GLN A 95 2.91 -0.52 2.55
N ALA A 96 1.79 -0.22 1.88
CA ALA A 96 1.71 -0.16 0.42
C ALA A 96 2.70 0.87 -0.14
N ARG A 97 2.83 2.03 0.52
CA ARG A 97 3.77 3.08 0.10
C ARG A 97 5.22 2.63 0.18
N VAL A 98 5.62 1.97 1.27
CA VAL A 98 6.97 1.43 1.44
C VAL A 98 7.26 0.33 0.42
N ILE A 99 6.30 -0.58 0.21
CA ILE A 99 6.44 -1.66 -0.77
C ILE A 99 6.58 -1.10 -2.19
N ASP A 100 5.75 -0.12 -2.56
CA ASP A 100 5.85 0.57 -3.84
C ASP A 100 7.23 1.22 -4.02
N TRP A 101 7.73 1.92 -3.00
CA TRP A 101 9.08 2.49 -3.04
C TRP A 101 10.16 1.41 -3.21
N ILE A 102 10.12 0.28 -2.50
CA ILE A 102 11.11 -0.79 -2.66
C ILE A 102 11.14 -1.29 -4.12
N VAL A 103 9.98 -1.37 -4.78
CA VAL A 103 9.88 -1.80 -6.17
C VAL A 103 10.37 -0.73 -7.14
N GLN A 104 10.08 0.55 -6.88
CA GLN A 104 10.33 1.66 -7.82
C GLN A 104 11.67 2.37 -7.62
N SER A 105 12.32 2.22 -6.46
CA SER A 105 13.54 2.93 -6.06
C SER A 105 14.80 2.57 -6.85
N GLY A 106 14.73 1.60 -7.76
CA GLY A 106 15.91 1.08 -8.45
C GLY A 106 16.80 0.19 -7.58
N LEU A 107 16.33 -0.20 -6.37
CA LEU A 107 17.02 -1.16 -5.53
C LEU A 107 17.29 -2.47 -6.29
N PRO A 108 18.55 -2.94 -6.33
CA PRO A 108 18.89 -4.23 -6.92
C PRO A 108 18.05 -5.35 -6.30
N ASN A 109 17.34 -6.11 -7.13
CA ASN A 109 16.43 -7.18 -6.67
C ASN A 109 15.35 -6.71 -5.68
N GLY A 110 14.82 -5.48 -5.80
CA GLY A 110 13.75 -4.96 -4.95
C GLY A 110 12.50 -5.87 -4.90
N ALA A 111 12.10 -6.46 -6.03
CA ALA A 111 11.02 -7.44 -6.07
C ALA A 111 11.32 -8.71 -5.24
N GLY A 112 12.59 -9.13 -5.19
CA GLY A 112 13.05 -10.22 -4.33
C GLY A 112 12.99 -9.86 -2.84
N LEU A 113 13.36 -8.63 -2.49
CA LEU A 113 13.22 -8.11 -1.13
C LEU A 113 11.75 -8.10 -0.69
N VAL A 114 10.82 -7.58 -1.50
CA VAL A 114 9.37 -7.60 -1.18
C VAL A 114 8.86 -9.01 -0.94
N ARG A 115 9.21 -9.97 -1.80
CA ARG A 115 8.85 -11.39 -1.59
C ARG A 115 9.42 -11.95 -0.29
N SER A 116 10.63 -11.55 0.09
CA SER A 116 11.26 -11.99 1.33
C SER A 116 10.61 -11.41 2.58
N LEU A 117 10.05 -10.19 2.50
CA LEU A 117 9.33 -9.54 3.60
C LEU A 117 7.96 -10.18 3.83
N ALA A 118 7.28 -10.61 2.77
CA ALA A 118 6.00 -11.29 2.84
C ALA A 118 6.10 -12.82 3.09
N ARG A 119 7.30 -13.34 3.38
CA ARG A 119 7.51 -14.76 3.66
C ARG A 119 6.98 -15.09 5.06
N PRO A 120 6.26 -16.22 5.27
CA PRO A 120 5.83 -16.62 6.60
C PRO A 120 7.03 -16.70 7.54
N GLY A 121 6.90 -16.11 8.73
CA GLY A 121 7.88 -16.14 9.81
C GLY A 121 7.21 -16.58 11.11
N ASP A 122 8.02 -16.89 12.12
CA ASP A 122 7.54 -17.43 13.40
C ASP A 122 6.62 -16.46 14.17
N ASP A 123 6.71 -15.16 13.88
CA ASP A 123 5.93 -14.09 14.50
C ASP A 123 4.72 -13.63 13.67
N GLY A 124 4.47 -14.26 12.51
CA GLY A 124 3.35 -13.92 11.63
C GLY A 124 3.48 -12.58 10.89
N THR A 125 4.59 -11.85 11.01
CA THR A 125 4.77 -10.52 10.38
C THR A 125 4.65 -10.56 8.86
N GLY A 126 5.25 -11.56 8.22
CA GLY A 126 5.15 -11.74 6.77
C GLY A 126 3.76 -12.13 6.29
N ASP A 127 2.98 -12.83 7.12
CA ASP A 127 1.57 -13.13 6.81
C ASP A 127 0.71 -11.87 6.95
N ALA A 128 0.93 -11.04 7.98
CA ALA A 128 0.25 -9.76 8.14
C ALA A 128 0.46 -8.82 6.93
N ILE A 129 1.70 -8.72 6.43
CA ILE A 129 2.01 -7.95 5.21
C ILE A 129 1.26 -8.53 4.01
N ARG A 130 1.27 -9.86 3.84
CA ARG A 130 0.61 -10.52 2.70
C ARG A 130 -0.91 -10.32 2.72
N ASP A 131 -1.52 -10.52 3.88
CA ASP A 131 -2.97 -10.41 4.06
C ASP A 131 -3.43 -8.97 3.89
N GLY A 132 -2.66 -8.01 4.41
CA GLY A 132 -2.87 -6.59 4.20
C GLY A 132 -2.88 -6.21 2.72
N MET A 133 -1.83 -6.60 1.99
CA MET A 133 -1.73 -6.33 0.55
C MET A 133 -2.82 -7.04 -0.26
N ALA A 134 -3.19 -8.26 0.12
CA ALA A 134 -4.29 -8.99 -0.52
C ALA A 134 -5.64 -8.32 -0.27
N ALA A 135 -5.88 -7.79 0.94
CA ALA A 135 -7.08 -7.03 1.27
C ALA A 135 -7.18 -5.75 0.42
N LEU A 136 -6.10 -4.97 0.34
CA LEU A 136 -6.03 -3.78 -0.50
C LEU A 136 -6.33 -4.09 -1.98
N TYR A 137 -5.70 -5.13 -2.53
CA TYR A 137 -5.92 -5.54 -3.91
C TYR A 137 -7.38 -5.96 -4.15
N ARG A 138 -7.97 -6.76 -3.26
CA ARG A 138 -9.37 -7.19 -3.37
C ARG A 138 -10.33 -6.01 -3.33
N GLN A 139 -10.15 -5.07 -2.40
CA GLN A 139 -10.99 -3.87 -2.30
C GLN A 139 -10.91 -3.03 -3.56
N ARG A 140 -9.71 -2.77 -4.09
CA ARG A 140 -9.52 -2.02 -5.34
C ARG A 140 -10.16 -2.72 -6.53
N LEU A 141 -10.03 -4.04 -6.61
CA LEU A 141 -10.64 -4.85 -7.66
C LEU A 141 -12.17 -4.78 -7.60
N LEU A 142 -12.76 -4.94 -6.41
CA LEU A 142 -14.20 -4.85 -6.21
C LEU A 142 -14.74 -3.46 -6.55
N ALA A 143 -14.08 -2.40 -6.09
CA ALA A 143 -14.45 -1.02 -6.42
C ALA A 143 -14.46 -0.77 -7.94
N ARG A 144 -13.50 -1.35 -8.67
CA ARG A 144 -13.44 -1.25 -10.14
C ARG A 144 -14.56 -2.07 -10.83
N ILE A 145 -14.75 -3.32 -10.41
CA ILE A 145 -15.74 -4.24 -11.01
C ILE A 145 -17.17 -3.71 -10.79
N PHE A 146 -17.47 -3.25 -9.58
CA PHE A 146 -18.78 -2.77 -9.17
C PHE A 146 -18.89 -1.25 -9.21
N SER A 147 -18.07 -0.59 -10.03
CA SER A 147 -18.19 0.85 -10.24
C SER A 147 -19.56 1.20 -10.84
N LYS A 148 -20.20 2.26 -10.32
CA LYS A 148 -21.54 2.67 -10.76
C LYS A 148 -21.59 2.92 -12.28
N ALA A 149 -20.57 3.56 -12.84
CA ALA A 149 -20.47 3.80 -14.28
C ALA A 149 -20.50 2.49 -15.09
N ARG A 150 -19.78 1.46 -14.64
CA ARG A 150 -19.77 0.14 -15.28
C ARG A 150 -21.09 -0.57 -15.12
N LEU A 151 -21.70 -0.51 -13.94
CA LEU A 151 -23.03 -1.07 -13.70
C LEU A 151 -24.10 -0.37 -14.55
N ALA A 152 -24.07 0.96 -14.65
CA ALA A 152 -24.96 1.74 -15.51
C ALA A 152 -24.80 1.37 -16.98
N SER A 153 -23.56 1.30 -17.47
CA SER A 153 -23.27 0.89 -18.86
C SER A 153 -23.79 -0.53 -19.16
N LEU A 154 -23.64 -1.46 -18.21
CA LEU A 154 -24.16 -2.82 -18.35
C LEU A 154 -25.69 -2.86 -18.32
N LEU A 155 -26.32 -2.06 -17.46
CA LEU A 155 -27.79 -1.95 -17.40
C LEU A 155 -28.36 -1.36 -18.69
N ASP A 156 -27.72 -0.34 -19.26
CA ASP A 156 -28.14 0.26 -20.52
C ASP A 156 -27.97 -0.70 -21.70
N ALA A 157 -26.86 -1.45 -21.76
CA ALA A 157 -26.68 -2.49 -22.76
C ALA A 157 -27.76 -3.59 -22.68
N CYS A 158 -28.15 -3.99 -21.47
CA CYS A 158 -29.24 -4.93 -21.26
C CYS A 158 -30.61 -4.37 -21.70
N ARG A 159 -30.87 -3.07 -21.50
CA ARG A 159 -32.10 -2.42 -21.95
C ARG A 159 -32.19 -2.34 -23.47
N ILE A 160 -31.11 -1.91 -24.12
CA ILE A 160 -31.03 -1.81 -25.59
C ILE A 160 -31.28 -3.18 -26.23
N SER A 161 -30.68 -4.25 -25.71
CA SER A 161 -30.92 -5.58 -26.28
C SER A 161 -32.36 -6.06 -26.12
N GLN A 162 -33.06 -5.68 -25.04
CA GLN A 162 -34.47 -6.03 -24.85
C GLN A 162 -35.40 -5.32 -25.83
N GLU A 163 -35.06 -4.10 -26.25
CA GLU A 163 -35.83 -3.32 -27.24
C GLU A 163 -35.66 -3.85 -28.67
N GLU A 164 -34.51 -4.44 -29.01
CA GLU A 164 -34.26 -5.05 -30.34
C GLU A 164 -35.00 -6.38 -30.57
N PHE A 165 -35.51 -7.01 -29.51
CA PHE A 165 -36.26 -8.28 -29.57
C PHE A 165 -37.78 -8.11 -29.32
N GLN A 166 -38.30 -6.88 -29.30
CA GLN A 166 -39.74 -6.57 -29.30
C GLN A 166 -40.22 -6.13 -30.69
#